data_AF-A0A392MHM5-F1
#
_entry.id   AF-A0A392MHM5-F1
#
_cell.length_a   1.000
_cell.length_b   1.000
_cell.length_c   1.000
_cell.angle_alpha   90.00
_cell.angle_beta   90.00
_cell.angle_gamma   90.00
#
_symmetry.space_group_name_H-M   'P 1'
#
loop_
_entity.id
_entity.type
_entity.pdbx_description
1 polymer ?
#
loop_
_entity_poly.entity_id
_entity_poly.type
_entity_poly.pdbx_seq_one_letter_code
_entity_poly.pdbx_strand_id
1 'polypeptide(L)'
;GKLNKGADALSRIHDVAELTVLHSTAQWAHVDEIKEEVSKDEKLQKIITELQLDPLSWPGYTYRQGVLFYEDRMVISKTSKMIPIILEEFHATP
;
A
#
# COMPACT_ATOMS: atom_id res chain seq x y z
N GLY A 1 -48.95 -21.65 10.83
CA GLY A 1 -47.60 -21.98 11.31
C GLY A 1 -46.56 -21.46 10.33
N LYS A 2 -45.64 -20.63 10.84
CA LYS A 2 -44.20 -20.54 10.45
C LYS A 2 -43.92 -20.39 8.94
N LEU A 3 -43.83 -19.18 8.38
CA LEU A 3 -42.65 -18.28 8.40
C LEU A 3 -41.30 -19.01 8.35
N ASN A 4 -40.84 -19.40 7.16
CA ASN A 4 -39.43 -19.30 6.75
C ASN A 4 -39.26 -19.68 5.26
N LYS A 5 -39.06 -18.69 4.39
CA LYS A 5 -38.67 -18.91 2.99
C LYS A 5 -37.78 -17.78 2.47
N GLY A 6 -36.82 -17.36 3.29
CA GLY A 6 -35.94 -16.23 3.00
C GLY A 6 -34.55 -16.35 3.63
N ALA A 7 -34.11 -17.56 4.00
CA ALA A 7 -32.79 -17.77 4.62
C ALA A 7 -31.68 -18.17 3.63
N ASP A 8 -32.00 -18.38 2.35
CA ASP A 8 -31.11 -19.09 1.41
C ASP A 8 -30.25 -18.18 0.50
N ALA A 9 -30.29 -16.86 0.65
CA ALA A 9 -29.64 -15.94 -0.31
C ALA A 9 -28.64 -14.94 0.30
N LEU A 10 -28.22 -15.10 1.56
CA LEU A 10 -27.28 -14.16 2.22
C LEU A 10 -25.94 -14.80 2.63
N SER A 11 -25.74 -16.10 2.40
CA SER A 11 -24.54 -16.84 2.82
C SER A 11 -23.48 -17.02 1.73
N ARG A 12 -23.52 -16.24 0.64
CA ARG A 12 -22.51 -16.33 -0.43
C ARG A 12 -21.69 -15.07 -0.68
N ILE A 13 -21.97 -14.00 0.05
CA ILE A 13 -21.23 -12.72 -0.07
C ILE A 13 -20.29 -12.44 1.11
N HIS A 14 -20.36 -13.21 2.20
CA HIS A 14 -19.48 -12.99 3.35
C HIS A 14 -18.02 -13.39 3.09
N ASP A 15 -17.78 -14.44 2.30
CA ASP A 15 -16.42 -14.93 2.06
C ASP A 15 -15.57 -13.98 1.20
N VAL A 16 -16.19 -13.29 0.22
CA VAL A 16 -15.49 -12.34 -0.65
C VAL A 16 -15.22 -11.01 0.06
N ALA A 17 -16.13 -10.59 0.97
CA ALA A 17 -15.97 -9.35 1.72
C ALA A 17 -14.87 -9.46 2.78
N GLU A 18 -14.78 -10.60 3.49
CA GLU A 18 -13.71 -10.84 4.46
C GLU A 18 -12.35 -10.95 3.78
N LEU A 19 -12.24 -11.66 2.64
CA LEU A 19 -10.97 -11.73 1.90
C LEU A 19 -10.54 -10.36 1.36
N THR A 20 -11.47 -9.55 0.85
CA THR A 20 -11.17 -8.21 0.33
C THR A 20 -10.73 -7.27 1.44
N VAL A 21 -11.37 -7.33 2.61
CA VAL A 21 -11.00 -6.52 3.78
C VAL A 21 -9.61 -6.93 4.31
N LEU A 22 -9.31 -8.23 4.40
CA LEU A 22 -7.99 -8.72 4.82
C LEU A 22 -6.89 -8.35 3.82
N HIS A 23 -7.18 -8.42 2.51
CA HIS A 23 -6.25 -7.98 1.48
C HIS A 23 -6.00 -6.47 1.56
N SER A 24 -7.06 -5.69 1.79
CA SER A 24 -6.97 -4.23 1.94
C SER A 24 -6.13 -3.85 3.16
N THR A 25 -6.37 -4.45 4.33
CA THR A 25 -5.61 -4.14 5.56
C THR A 25 -4.16 -4.58 5.49
N ALA A 26 -3.88 -5.73 4.85
CA ALA A 26 -2.51 -6.16 4.57
C ALA A 26 -1.79 -5.14 3.68
N GLN A 27 -2.43 -4.63 2.61
CA GLN A 27 -1.84 -3.61 1.76
C GLN A 27 -1.47 -2.32 2.53
N TRP A 28 -2.29 -1.90 3.51
CA TRP A 28 -1.99 -0.71 4.33
C TRP A 28 -0.85 -0.94 5.33
N ALA A 29 -0.74 -2.12 5.95
CA ALA A 29 0.36 -2.45 6.87
C ALA A 29 1.72 -2.36 6.16
N HIS A 30 1.77 -2.84 4.92
CA HIS A 30 2.93 -2.76 4.06
C HIS A 30 3.31 -1.31 3.68
N VAL A 31 2.33 -0.43 3.46
CA VAL A 31 2.60 1.00 3.20
C VAL A 31 3.23 1.68 4.41
N ASP A 32 2.81 1.34 5.64
CA ASP A 32 3.41 1.94 6.84
C ASP A 32 4.87 1.49 7.05
N GLU A 33 5.17 0.21 6.80
CA GLU A 33 6.55 -0.28 6.79
C GLU A 33 7.40 0.45 5.74
N ILE A 34 6.88 0.66 4.53
CA ILE A 34 7.58 1.42 3.49
C ILE A 34 7.85 2.86 3.96
N LYS A 35 6.89 3.51 4.62
CA LYS A 35 7.07 4.87 5.16
C LYS A 35 8.16 4.90 6.23
N GLU A 36 8.21 3.92 7.12
CA GLU A 36 9.27 3.79 8.11
C GLU A 36 10.65 3.60 7.46
N GLU A 37 10.75 2.72 6.47
CA GLU A 37 12.02 2.44 5.79
C GLU A 37 12.50 3.66 4.98
N VAL A 38 11.59 4.36 4.31
CA VAL A 38 11.87 5.64 3.63
C VAL A 38 12.29 6.72 4.64
N SER A 39 11.78 6.65 5.87
CA SER A 39 12.19 7.53 6.97
C SER A 39 13.57 7.20 7.55
N LYS A 40 14.00 5.94 7.49
CA LYS A 40 15.33 5.49 7.90
C LYS A 40 16.40 5.72 6.82
N ASP A 41 15.99 5.81 5.55
CA ASP A 41 16.90 6.02 4.44
C ASP A 41 17.32 7.50 4.35
N GLU A 42 18.55 7.80 4.75
CA GLU A 42 19.10 9.17 4.78
C GLU A 42 19.01 9.88 3.42
N LYS A 43 19.14 9.12 2.32
CA LYS A 43 19.10 9.69 0.97
C LYS A 43 17.68 10.09 0.60
N LEU A 44 16.69 9.25 0.90
CA LEU A 44 15.28 9.56 0.66
C LEU A 44 14.77 10.66 1.60
N GLN A 45 15.19 10.65 2.87
CA GLN A 45 14.91 11.73 3.81
C GLN A 45 15.43 13.08 3.34
N LYS A 46 16.64 13.11 2.76
CA LYS A 46 17.17 14.32 2.15
C LYS A 46 16.27 14.80 1.01
N ILE A 47 15.88 13.92 0.09
CA ILE A 47 14.96 14.28 -1.02
C ILE A 47 13.63 14.80 -0.49
N ILE A 48 13.05 14.16 0.52
CA ILE A 48 11.79 14.59 1.16
C ILE A 48 11.94 15.96 1.80
N THR A 49 13.06 16.22 2.48
CA THR A 49 13.34 17.52 3.10
C THR A 49 13.46 18.62 2.05
N GLU A 50 14.23 18.37 0.98
CA GLU A 50 14.38 19.32 -0.12
C GLU A 50 13.03 19.58 -0.82
N LEU A 51 12.21 18.54 -1.04
CA LEU A 51 10.87 18.66 -1.61
C LEU A 51 9.90 19.46 -0.72
N GLN A 52 10.05 19.36 0.60
CA GLN A 52 9.26 20.15 1.55
C GLN A 52 9.68 21.62 1.58
N LEU A 53 10.98 21.90 1.37
CA LEU A 53 11.50 23.25 1.26
C LEU A 53 11.13 23.89 -0.08
N ASP A 54 11.32 23.15 -1.16
CA ASP A 54 11.03 23.58 -2.52
C ASP A 54 10.54 22.39 -3.37
N PRO A 55 9.25 22.35 -3.73
CA PRO A 55 8.68 21.25 -4.49
C PRO A 55 9.19 21.18 -5.94
N LEU A 56 9.95 22.18 -6.41
CA LEU A 56 10.56 22.23 -7.75
C LEU A 56 12.01 21.71 -7.76
N SER A 57 12.61 21.45 -6.59
CA SER A 57 14.00 21.02 -6.46
C SER A 57 14.24 19.62 -7.03
N TRP A 58 13.19 18.80 -7.07
CA TRP A 58 13.21 17.45 -7.61
C TRP A 58 12.05 17.26 -8.59
N PRO A 59 12.22 17.64 -9.88
CA PRO A 59 11.17 17.47 -10.88
C PRO A 59 10.80 15.99 -11.01
N GLY A 60 9.49 15.72 -11.05
CA GLY A 60 8.94 14.36 -11.10
C GLY A 60 8.81 13.68 -9.74
N TYR A 61 9.47 14.17 -8.69
CA TYR A 61 9.22 13.68 -7.33
C TYR A 61 8.04 14.41 -6.69
N THR A 62 7.28 13.70 -5.86
CA THR A 62 6.18 14.28 -5.10
C THR A 62 6.07 13.58 -3.76
N TYR A 63 5.97 14.35 -2.68
CA TYR A 63 5.76 13.80 -1.35
C TYR A 63 4.30 14.03 -0.92
N ARG A 64 3.53 12.95 -0.71
CA ARG A 64 2.10 13.01 -0.34
C ARG A 64 1.80 12.03 0.79
N GLN A 65 1.16 12.52 1.86
CA GLN A 65 0.67 11.69 2.98
C GLN A 65 1.74 10.77 3.61
N GLY A 66 2.99 11.23 3.66
CA GLY A 66 4.10 10.45 4.22
C GLY A 66 4.78 9.51 3.22
N VAL A 67 4.30 9.44 1.97
CA VAL A 67 4.82 8.56 0.93
C VAL A 67 5.51 9.40 -0.16
N LEU A 68 6.71 8.98 -0.53
CA LEU A 68 7.46 9.58 -1.64
C LEU A 68 7.06 8.91 -2.96
N PHE A 69 6.77 9.72 -3.96
CA PHE A 69 6.43 9.30 -5.31
C PHE A 69 7.44 9.87 -6.31
N TYR A 70 7.67 9.13 -7.38
CA TYR A 70 8.41 9.57 -8.56
C TYR A 70 7.58 9.21 -9.80
N GLU A 71 7.13 10.22 -10.54
CA GLU A 71 6.27 10.06 -11.72
C GLU A 71 5.04 9.17 -11.46
N ASP A 72 4.32 9.47 -10.36
CA ASP A 72 3.15 8.72 -9.87
C ASP A 72 3.44 7.28 -9.39
N ARG A 73 4.71 6.87 -9.35
CA ARG A 73 5.14 5.57 -8.81
C ARG A 73 5.64 5.72 -7.39
N MET A 74 5.23 4.84 -6.50
CA MET A 74 5.72 4.84 -5.12
C MET A 74 7.22 4.54 -5.08
N VAL A 75 7.98 5.39 -4.39
CA VAL A 75 9.41 5.20 -4.16
C VAL A 75 9.57 4.33 -2.91
N ILE A 76 10.26 3.21 -3.09
CA ILE A 76 10.56 2.26 -2.03
C ILE A 76 12.07 2.26 -1.84
N SER A 77 12.56 2.20 -0.60
CA SER A 77 14.00 2.04 -0.36
C SER A 77 14.48 0.73 -0.98
N LYS A 78 15.68 0.76 -1.59
CA LYS A 78 16.28 -0.40 -2.26
C LYS A 78 16.55 -1.56 -1.31
N THR A 79 16.72 -1.28 -0.03
CA THR A 79 16.93 -2.29 1.01
C THR A 79 15.63 -2.81 1.63
N SER A 80 14.48 -2.31 1.17
CA SER A 80 13.20 -2.69 1.73
C SER A 80 12.89 -4.15 1.45
N LYS A 81 12.47 -4.86 2.50
CA LYS A 81 11.98 -6.24 2.44
C LYS A 81 10.67 -6.37 1.65
N MET A 82 10.04 -5.25 1.34
CA MET A 82 8.80 -5.20 0.55
C MET A 82 9.01 -5.55 -0.92
N ILE A 83 10.19 -5.30 -1.49
CA ILE A 83 10.47 -5.57 -2.91
C ILE A 83 10.18 -7.04 -3.28
N PRO A 84 10.73 -8.06 -2.59
CA PRO A 84 10.41 -9.45 -2.90
C PRO A 84 8.95 -9.81 -2.61
N ILE A 85 8.31 -9.23 -1.60
CA ILE A 85 6.90 -9.51 -1.26
C ILE A 85 5.96 -9.02 -2.38
N ILE A 86 6.14 -7.79 -2.85
CA ILE A 86 5.35 -7.22 -3.96
C ILE A 86 5.56 -8.04 -5.25
N LEU A 87 6.80 -8.48 -5.50
CA LEU A 87 7.10 -9.33 -6.65
C LEU A 87 6.45 -10.71 -6.52
N GLU A 88 6.49 -11.32 -5.33
CA GLU A 88 5.85 -12.61 -5.06
C GLU A 88 4.33 -12.53 -5.25
N GLU A 89 3.68 -11.50 -4.72
CA GLU A 89 2.24 -11.23 -4.90
C GLU A 89 1.85 -11.12 -6.38
N PHE A 90 2.67 -10.42 -7.19
CA PHE A 90 2.41 -10.27 -8.64
C PHE A 90 2.59 -11.58 -9.44
N HIS A 91 3.32 -12.55 -8.88
CA HIS A 91 3.54 -13.86 -9.49
C HIS A 91 2.68 -14.98 -8.86
N ALA A 92 1.97 -14.70 -7.76
CA ALA A 92 1.17 -15.67 -7.02
C ALA A 92 -0.24 -15.93 -7.59
N THR A 93 -0.54 -15.46 -8.81
CA THR A 93 -1.81 -15.74 -9.50
C THR A 93 -1.66 -16.87 -10.53
N PRO A 94 -2.19 -18.09 -10.28
CA PRO A 94 -2.57 -19.04 -11.32
C PRO A 94 -3.91 -18.69 -11.98
#